data_AF-A0A3B9FN29-F1
#
_entry.id   AF-A0A3B9FN29-F1
#
_cell.length_a   1.000
_cell.length_b   1.000
_cell.length_c   1.000
_cell.angle_alpha   90.00
_cell.angle_beta   90.00
_cell.angle_gamma   90.00
#
_symmetry.space_group_name_H-M   'P 1'
#
loop_
_entity.id
_entity.type
_entity.pdbx_description
1 polymer ?
#
loop_
_entity_poly.entity_id
_entity_poly.type
_entity_poly.pdbx_seq_one_letter_code
_entity_poly.pdbx_strand_id
1 'polypeptide(L)' 'GNGSGGRQQPKGRRFTPPWQLFNLEDDPGETTDLASRETDRVQRMEAALFQILANDKSRK' A
#
# COMPACT_ATOMS: atom_id res chain seq x y z
N GLY A 1 15.59 -15.38 18.28
CA GLY A 1 14.93 -14.50 17.29
C GLY A 1 13.44 -14.67 17.45
N ASN A 2 12.71 -13.59 17.76
CA ASN A 2 11.28 -13.65 18.05
C ASN A 2 10.48 -13.39 16.77
N GLY A 3 10.29 -14.42 15.95
CA GLY A 3 9.39 -14.38 14.80
C GLY A 3 7.95 -14.61 15.27
N SER A 4 7.19 -13.54 15.47
CA SER A 4 5.76 -13.59 15.80
C SER A 4 4.96 -14.12 14.59
N GLY A 5 4.97 -15.44 14.45
CA GLY A 5 4.23 -16.22 13.44
C GLY A 5 2.72 -16.23 13.67
N GLY A 6 2.12 -15.05 13.76
CA GLY A 6 0.68 -14.86 13.78
C GLY A 6 0.23 -14.17 12.49
N ARG A 7 0.28 -14.87 11.35
CA ARG A 7 -0.43 -14.42 10.14
C ARG A 7 -1.93 -14.61 10.39
N GLN A 8 -2.52 -13.75 11.22
CA GLN A 8 -3.97 -13.57 11.20
C GLN A 8 -4.31 -13.15 9.77
N GLN A 9 -5.09 -13.99 9.08
CA GLN A 9 -5.70 -13.58 7.82
C GLN A 9 -6.36 -12.22 8.07
N PRO A 10 -6.06 -11.17 7.28
CA PRO A 10 -6.66 -9.87 7.49
C PRO A 10 -8.17 -10.03 7.29
N LYS A 11 -8.92 -10.14 8.39
CA LYS A 11 -10.39 -10.10 8.42
C LYS A 11 -10.89 -8.64 8.27
N GLY A 12 -10.15 -7.84 7.51
CA GLY A 12 -10.38 -6.41 7.31
C GLY A 12 -10.94 -6.12 5.93
N ARG A 13 -11.62 -4.97 5.79
CA ARG A 13 -11.95 -4.42 4.48
C ARG A 13 -10.67 -4.32 3.66
N ARG A 14 -10.79 -4.54 2.35
CA ARG A 14 -9.69 -4.28 1.42
C ARG A 14 -9.24 -2.84 1.60
N PHE A 15 -7.94 -2.59 1.43
CA PHE A 15 -7.44 -1.23 1.36
C PHE A 15 -8.16 -0.53 0.20
N THR A 16 -8.87 0.54 0.53
CA THR A 16 -9.63 1.35 -0.41
C THR A 16 -9.13 2.78 -0.34
N PRO A 17 -9.20 3.54 -1.43
CA PRO A 17 -8.87 4.96 -1.42
C PRO A 17 -9.71 5.74 -0.38
N PRO A 18 -9.23 6.92 0.07
CA PRO A 18 -8.05 7.63 -0.45
C PRO A 18 -6.72 7.02 -0.02
N TRP A 19 -5.75 7.00 -0.93
CA TRP A 19 -4.39 6.52 -0.69
C TRP A 19 -3.58 7.57 0.06
N GLN A 20 -2.59 7.12 0.84
CA GLN A 20 -1.59 7.96 1.50
C GLN A 20 -0.22 7.69 0.90
N LEU A 21 0.66 8.69 0.90
CA LEU A 21 2.00 8.56 0.38
C LEU A 21 3.00 9.12 1.39
N PHE A 22 3.94 8.27 1.81
CA PHE A 22 4.99 8.64 2.77
C PHE A 22 6.36 8.40 2.14
N ASN A 23 7.32 9.28 2.45
CA ASN A 23 8.72 9.01 2.17
C ASN A 23 9.36 8.41 3.42
N LEU A 24 9.58 7.09 3.44
CA LEU A 24 10.13 6.40 4.61
C LEU A 24 11.60 6.72 4.91
N GLU A 25 12.34 7.28 3.94
CA GLU A 25 13.72 7.71 4.14
C GLU A 25 13.77 8.97 5.02
N ASP A 26 12.87 9.92 4.75
CA ASP A 26 12.81 11.20 5.48
C ASP A 26 11.83 11.16 6.66
N ASP A 27 10.77 10.35 6.57
CA ASP A 27 9.67 10.23 7.52
C ASP A 27 9.34 8.75 7.80
N PRO A 28 10.21 8.05 8.54
CA PRO A 28 9.97 6.65 8.94
C PRO A 28 8.79 6.49 9.90
N GLY A 29 8.29 7.60 10.48
CA GLY A 29 7.12 7.61 11.35
C GLY A 29 5.79 7.75 10.61
N GLU A 30 5.80 7.89 9.27
CA GLU A 30 4.60 8.06 8.44
C GLU A 30 3.70 9.22 8.95
N THR A 31 4.33 10.31 9.36
CA THR A 31 3.65 11.47 9.95
C THR A 31 3.16 12.47 8.91
N THR A 32 3.80 12.52 7.74
CA THR A 32 3.58 13.54 6.71
C THR A 32 3.05 12.89 5.43
N ASP A 33 1.74 13.02 5.23
CA ASP A 33 1.09 12.54 4.01
C ASP A 33 1.36 13.46 2.81
N LEU A 34 2.02 12.93 1.80
CA LEU A 34 2.38 13.60 0.55
C LEU A 34 1.39 13.32 -0.59
N ALA A 35 0.33 12.53 -0.37
CA ALA A 35 -0.55 12.07 -1.45
C ALA A 35 -1.21 13.22 -2.24
N SER A 36 -1.55 14.31 -1.54
CA SER A 36 -2.11 15.52 -2.17
C SER A 36 -1.08 16.37 -2.92
N ARG A 37 0.21 16.24 -2.58
CA ARG A 37 1.32 16.99 -3.19
C ARG A 37 1.92 16.26 -4.39
N GLU A 38 1.94 14.92 -4.34
CA GLU A 38 2.52 14.06 -5.36
C GLU A 38 1.48 13.16 -6.04
N THR A 39 0.38 13.76 -6.51
CA THR A 39 -0.74 13.06 -7.16
C THR A 39 -0.29 12.13 -8.29
N ASP A 40 0.67 12.56 -9.12
CA ASP A 40 1.21 11.76 -10.22
C ASP A 40 1.94 10.50 -9.74
N ARG A 41 2.61 10.57 -8.58
CA ARG A 41 3.27 9.40 -7.99
C ARG A 41 2.23 8.43 -7.43
N VAL A 42 1.20 8.94 -6.75
CA VAL A 42 0.07 8.14 -6.25
C VAL A 42 -0.62 7.39 -7.39
N GLN A 43 -0.95 8.08 -8.50
CA GLN A 43 -1.62 7.46 -9.65
C GLN A 43 -0.78 6.35 -10.29
N ARG A 44 0.53 6.55 -10.43
CA ARG A 44 1.44 5.52 -10.96
C ARG A 44 1.50 4.28 -10.06
N MET A 45 1.57 4.48 -8.74
CA MET A 45 1.58 3.39 -7.77
C MET A 45 0.25 2.65 -7.71
N GLU A 46 -0.87 3.38 -7.78
CA GLU A 46 -2.22 2.82 -7.87
C GLU A 46 -2.38 1.95 -9.13
N ALA A 47 -1.95 2.45 -10.29
CA ALA A 47 -1.97 1.67 -11.53
C ALA A 47 -1.14 0.38 -11.40
N ALA A 48 0.06 0.46 -10.82
CA ALA A 48 0.90 -0.72 -10.57
C ALA A 48 0.24 -1.73 -9.61
N LEU A 49 -0.41 -1.25 -8.55
CA LEU A 49 -1.17 -2.09 -7.61
C LEU A 49 -2.28 -2.85 -8.35
N PHE A 50 -3.07 -2.18 -9.18
CA PHE A 50 -4.14 -2.83 -9.94
C PHE A 50 -3.62 -3.86 -10.94
N GLN A 51 -2.46 -3.62 -11.56
CA GLN A 51 -1.81 -4.62 -12.42
C GLN A 51 -1.39 -5.87 -11.65
N ILE A 52 -0.81 -5.71 -10.45
CA ILE A 52 -0.46 -6.84 -9.58
C ILE A 52 -1.70 -7.63 -9.17
N LEU A 53 -2.77 -6.94 -8.77
CA LEU A 53 -4.03 -7.56 -8.37
C LEU A 53 -4.73 -8.28 -9.55
N ALA A 54 -4.64 -7.74 -10.76
CA ALA A 54 -5.17 -8.38 -11.97
C ALA A 54 -4.41 -9.67 -12.30
N ASN A 55 -3.07 -9.62 -12.24
CA ASN A 55 -2.23 -10.81 -12.48
C ASN A 55 -2.44 -11.90 -11.42
N ASP A 56 -2.62 -11.54 -10.15
CA ASP A 56 -2.89 -12.52 -9.08
C ASP A 56 -4.23 -13.23 -9.28
N LYS A 57 -5.28 -12.50 -9.70
CA LYS A 57 -6.59 -13.07 -10.02
C LYS A 57 -6.57 -14.00 -11.23
N SER A 58 -5.66 -13.79 -12.17
CA SER A 58 -5.54 -14.62 -13.37
C SER A 58 -4.88 -15.98 -13.11
N ARG A 59 -4.31 -16.20 -11.91
CA ARG A 59 -3.70 -17.48 -11.49
C ARG A 59 -4.63 -18.40 -10.70
N LYS A 60 -5.92 -18.03 -10.54
CA LYS A 60 -6.93 -18.86 -9.88
C LYS A 60 -7.76 -19.67 -10.85
#